data_AF-A0A524MJH0-F1
#
_entry.id   AF-A0A524MJH0-F1
#
_cell.length_a   1.000
_cell.length_b   1.000
_cell.length_c   1.000
_cell.angle_alpha   90.00
_cell.angle_beta   90.00
_cell.angle_gamma   90.00
#
_symmetry.space_group_name_H-M   'P 1'
#
loop_
_entity.id
_entity.type
_entity.pdbx_description
1 polymer ?
#
loop_
_entity_poly.entity_id
_entity_poly.type
_entity_poly.pdbx_seq_one_letter_code
_entity_poly.pdbx_strand_id
1 'polypeptide(L)'
;MLLKGIEVDILKDGSLDSPDNVLAQLDLVLGLIHSKLELSRTKQTKRTLRAMSHPHSAILAHPTRGLIQQCVPYEVDMPCVIREAKRQGCFLKFNAQLERLDLHDSYCQMTREESVLVSINSDAHSAFDSANLRFDIGQTQRGQLEKQNILNSRPFSELLVLLNQTM
;
A
#
# COMPACT_ATOMS: atom_id res chain seq x y z
N MET A 1 13.80 13.45 9.93
CA MET A 1 14.35 12.09 9.74
C MET A 1 13.95 11.60 8.36
N LEU A 2 14.73 10.71 7.76
CA LEU A 2 14.47 10.13 6.45
C LEU A 2 14.60 8.61 6.57
N LEU A 3 13.57 7.88 6.13
CA LEU A 3 13.62 6.42 5.99
C LEU A 3 14.15 6.10 4.58
N LYS A 4 15.14 5.22 4.50
CA LYS A 4 15.66 4.69 3.24
C LYS A 4 14.72 3.61 2.75
N GLY A 5 13.86 3.94 1.79
CA GLY A 5 12.88 2.99 1.27
C GLY A 5 12.93 2.80 -0.23
N ILE A 6 12.20 1.78 -0.70
CA ILE A 6 12.04 1.46 -2.12
C ILE A 6 10.57 1.17 -2.44
N GLU A 7 10.11 1.59 -3.61
CA GLU A 7 8.98 0.96 -4.30
C GLU A 7 9.54 -0.11 -5.22
N VAL A 8 9.30 -1.38 -4.89
CA VAL A 8 9.80 -2.53 -5.63
C VAL A 8 8.68 -3.18 -6.43
N ASP A 9 8.98 -3.51 -7.69
CA ASP A 9 8.03 -4.16 -8.58
C ASP A 9 7.69 -5.57 -8.10
N ILE A 10 6.41 -5.88 -8.11
CA ILE A 10 5.90 -7.23 -7.94
C ILE A 10 5.88 -7.89 -9.31
N LEU A 11 6.71 -8.92 -9.51
CA LEU A 11 6.80 -9.67 -10.75
C LEU A 11 5.54 -10.53 -10.97
N LYS A 12 5.37 -11.06 -12.19
CA LYS A 12 4.17 -11.81 -12.61
C LYS A 12 3.86 -13.00 -11.68
N ASP A 13 4.87 -13.62 -11.11
CA ASP A 13 4.76 -14.76 -10.22
C ASP A 13 4.57 -14.37 -8.75
N GLY A 14 4.60 -13.07 -8.41
CA GLY A 14 4.46 -12.54 -7.06
C GLY A 14 5.78 -12.38 -6.30
N SER A 15 6.93 -12.66 -6.92
CA SER A 15 8.24 -12.30 -6.36
C SER A 15 8.50 -10.78 -6.47
N LEU A 16 9.46 -10.27 -5.70
CA LEU A 16 9.87 -8.87 -5.74
C LEU A 16 11.06 -8.69 -6.70
N ASP A 17 11.09 -7.59 -7.44
CA ASP A 17 12.16 -7.24 -8.40
C ASP A 17 13.44 -6.71 -7.73
N SER A 18 13.83 -7.32 -6.61
CA SER A 18 15.10 -7.05 -5.92
C SER A 18 15.46 -8.23 -5.03
N PRO A 19 16.76 -8.54 -4.88
CA PRO A 19 17.21 -9.65 -4.05
C PRO A 19 17.10 -9.32 -2.55
N ASP A 20 16.83 -10.34 -1.74
CA ASP A 20 16.59 -10.20 -0.29
C ASP A 20 17.72 -9.49 0.44
N ASN A 21 18.98 -9.73 0.06
CA ASN A 21 20.13 -9.08 0.68
C ASN A 21 20.16 -7.55 0.47
N VAL A 22 19.51 -7.03 -0.58
CA VAL A 22 19.34 -5.60 -0.81
C VAL A 22 18.13 -5.10 -0.02
N LEU A 23 17.01 -5.83 -0.07
CA LEU A 23 15.79 -5.44 0.65
C LEU A 23 16.01 -5.38 2.17
N ALA A 24 16.79 -6.30 2.74
CA ALA A 24 17.11 -6.34 4.16
C ALA A 24 17.94 -5.14 4.67
N GLN A 25 18.49 -4.32 3.78
CA GLN A 25 19.26 -3.11 4.15
C GLN A 25 18.39 -1.84 4.21
N LEU A 26 17.12 -1.93 3.80
CA LEU A 26 16.20 -0.81 3.71
C LEU A 26 15.36 -0.67 4.97
N ASP A 27 14.97 0.55 5.31
CA ASP A 27 14.07 0.82 6.43
C ASP A 27 12.60 0.55 6.06
N LEU A 28 12.27 0.56 4.76
CA LEU A 28 10.90 0.45 4.27
C LEU A 28 10.86 -0.10 2.83
N VAL A 29 10.06 -1.13 2.58
CA VAL A 29 9.84 -1.67 1.23
C VAL A 29 8.35 -1.64 0.91
N LEU A 30 8.01 -1.05 -0.22
CA LEU A 30 6.66 -1.00 -0.75
C LEU A 30 6.58 -1.88 -2.00
N GLY A 31 5.72 -2.90 -2.01
CA GLY A 31 5.48 -3.71 -3.20
C GLY A 31 4.39 -3.09 -4.08
N LEU A 32 4.61 -2.99 -5.38
CA LEU A 32 3.54 -2.60 -6.31
C LEU A 32 3.54 -3.32 -7.65
N ILE A 33 2.37 -3.38 -8.27
CA ILE A 33 2.20 -4.00 -9.59
C ILE A 33 2.22 -2.93 -10.68
N HIS A 34 3.27 -2.89 -11.50
CA HIS A 34 3.37 -2.02 -12.70
C HIS A 34 2.94 -2.69 -14.00
N SER A 35 2.99 -4.02 -14.06
CA SER A 35 2.92 -4.78 -15.30
C SER A 35 1.96 -5.96 -15.19
N LYS A 36 1.60 -6.55 -16.34
CA LYS A 36 0.68 -7.70 -16.43
C LYS A 36 -0.66 -7.42 -15.74
N LEU A 37 -1.26 -6.27 -16.09
CA LEU A 37 -2.52 -5.79 -15.52
C LEU A 37 -3.74 -6.56 -16.06
N GLU A 38 -3.56 -7.22 -17.21
CA GLU A 38 -4.55 -8.03 -17.92
C GLU A 38 -4.77 -9.43 -17.32
N LEU A 39 -4.13 -9.75 -16.19
CA LEU A 39 -4.31 -11.03 -15.52
C LEU A 39 -5.74 -11.15 -14.95
N SER A 40 -6.31 -12.35 -15.02
CA SER A 40 -7.59 -12.66 -14.37
C SER A 40 -7.55 -12.34 -12.88
N ARG A 41 -8.67 -11.87 -12.30
CA ARG A 41 -8.84 -11.61 -10.85
C ARG A 41 -8.13 -12.61 -9.95
N THR A 42 -8.35 -13.90 -10.16
CA THR A 42 -7.74 -14.97 -9.34
C THR A 42 -6.20 -15.01 -9.44
N LYS A 43 -5.64 -14.84 -10.64
CA LYS A 43 -4.19 -14.83 -10.84
C LYS A 43 -3.55 -13.60 -10.22
N GLN A 44 -4.21 -12.45 -10.37
CA GLN A 44 -3.72 -11.20 -9.83
C GLN A 44 -3.80 -11.18 -8.30
N THR A 45 -4.91 -11.64 -7.70
CA THR A 45 -5.00 -11.82 -6.24
C THR A 45 -3.89 -12.74 -5.72
N LYS A 46 -3.66 -13.90 -6.36
CA LYS A 46 -2.57 -14.81 -5.94
C LYS A 46 -1.19 -14.14 -6.01
N ARG A 47 -0.93 -13.38 -7.07
CA ARG A 47 0.30 -12.59 -7.23
C ARG A 47 0.47 -11.56 -6.11
N THR A 48 -0.57 -10.79 -5.83
CA THR A 48 -0.59 -9.78 -4.76
C THR A 48 -0.36 -10.41 -3.39
N LEU A 49 -1.10 -11.47 -3.06
CA LEU A 49 -0.98 -12.16 -1.76
C LEU A 49 0.40 -12.80 -1.56
N ARG A 50 1.02 -13.31 -2.62
CA ARG A 50 2.38 -13.85 -2.54
C ARG A 50 3.40 -12.75 -2.25
N ALA A 51 3.29 -11.59 -2.89
CA ALA A 51 4.18 -10.46 -2.62
C ALA A 51 4.02 -9.92 -1.20
N MET A 52 2.78 -9.79 -0.72
CA MET A 52 2.49 -9.37 0.65
C MET A 52 3.05 -10.33 1.71
N SER A 53 3.18 -11.62 1.37
CA SER A 53 3.77 -12.63 2.28
C SER A 53 5.29 -12.61 2.30
N HIS A 54 5.92 -11.76 1.49
CA HIS A 54 7.37 -11.64 1.45
C HIS A 54 7.90 -11.05 2.77
N PRO A 55 8.94 -11.64 3.40
CA PRO A 55 9.47 -11.18 4.69
C PRO A 55 10.01 -9.75 4.71
N HIS A 56 10.02 -9.04 3.60
CA HIS A 56 10.50 -7.66 3.56
C HIS A 56 9.42 -6.70 3.06
N SER A 57 8.24 -7.19 2.66
CA SER A 57 7.19 -6.35 2.05
C SER A 57 6.30 -5.69 3.11
N ALA A 58 6.71 -4.52 3.57
CA ALA A 58 6.00 -3.79 4.61
C ALA A 58 4.65 -3.21 4.16
N ILE A 59 4.57 -2.68 2.93
CA ILE A 59 3.38 -1.95 2.44
C ILE A 59 3.04 -2.39 1.01
N LEU A 60 1.77 -2.69 0.75
CA LEU A 60 1.27 -2.82 -0.63
C LEU A 60 0.87 -1.45 -1.17
N ALA A 61 1.57 -1.00 -2.21
CA ALA A 61 1.38 0.30 -2.84
C ALA A 61 0.35 0.29 -3.99
N HIS A 62 -0.52 1.31 -3.99
CA HIS A 62 -1.63 1.54 -4.93
C HIS A 62 -2.33 0.23 -5.37
N PRO A 63 -3.03 -0.45 -4.43
CA PRO A 63 -3.52 -1.82 -4.63
C PRO A 63 -4.52 -2.00 -5.77
N THR A 64 -5.17 -0.94 -6.25
CA THR A 64 -6.10 -1.03 -7.38
C THR A 64 -5.52 -0.46 -8.68
N ARG A 65 -4.45 0.35 -8.60
CA ARG A 65 -3.76 1.01 -9.74
C ARG A 65 -4.63 1.94 -10.58
N GLY A 66 -5.86 2.25 -10.14
CA GLY A 66 -6.74 3.14 -10.87
C GLY A 66 -6.07 4.50 -11.12
N LEU A 67 -6.22 5.00 -12.35
CA LEU A 67 -6.03 6.41 -12.66
C LEU A 67 -7.38 6.95 -13.11
N ILE A 68 -7.91 7.89 -12.35
CA ILE A 68 -9.20 8.53 -12.62
C ILE A 68 -9.18 9.05 -14.07
N GLN A 69 -10.15 8.58 -14.86
CA GLN A 69 -10.34 8.92 -16.28
C GLN A 69 -9.24 8.45 -17.25
N GLN A 70 -8.17 7.79 -16.81
CA GLN A 70 -7.06 7.39 -17.68
C GLN A 70 -6.82 5.88 -17.72
N CYS A 71 -6.98 5.17 -16.60
CA CYS A 71 -6.69 3.75 -16.50
C CYS A 71 -7.73 3.05 -15.62
N VAL A 72 -8.37 2.03 -16.19
CA VAL A 72 -9.27 1.15 -15.44
C VAL A 72 -8.43 0.32 -14.46
N PRO A 73 -8.81 0.25 -13.18
CA PRO A 73 -8.17 -0.62 -12.20
C PRO A 73 -8.02 -2.06 -12.73
N TYR A 74 -6.94 -2.73 -12.37
CA TYR A 74 -6.83 -4.16 -12.68
C TYR A 74 -7.76 -4.97 -11.80
N GLU A 75 -8.18 -6.14 -12.29
CA GLU A 75 -9.06 -7.02 -11.55
C GLU A 75 -8.30 -7.67 -10.38
N VAL A 76 -8.68 -7.34 -9.15
CA VAL A 76 -8.14 -7.94 -7.92
C VAL A 76 -9.21 -8.04 -6.84
N ASP A 77 -9.19 -9.16 -6.12
CA ASP A 77 -10.04 -9.35 -4.94
C ASP A 77 -9.51 -8.55 -3.75
N MET A 78 -9.85 -7.25 -3.71
CA MET A 78 -9.48 -6.37 -2.60
C MET A 78 -9.99 -6.84 -1.23
N PRO A 79 -11.22 -7.35 -1.07
CA PRO A 79 -11.65 -7.93 0.19
C PRO A 79 -10.74 -9.05 0.69
N CYS A 80 -10.29 -9.93 -0.20
CA CYS A 80 -9.31 -10.97 0.14
C CYS A 80 -7.95 -10.38 0.52
N VAL A 81 -7.45 -9.40 -0.24
CA VAL A 81 -6.19 -8.70 0.03
C VAL A 81 -6.22 -8.02 1.39
N ILE A 82 -7.27 -7.28 1.73
CA ILE A 82 -7.39 -6.57 3.01
C ILE A 82 -7.37 -7.54 4.19
N ARG A 83 -8.14 -8.64 4.13
CA ARG A 83 -8.16 -9.65 5.20
C ARG A 83 -6.80 -10.29 5.41
N GLU A 84 -6.09 -10.55 4.32
CA GLU A 84 -4.79 -11.21 4.39
C GLU A 84 -3.67 -10.25 4.82
N ALA A 85 -3.80 -8.94 4.53
CA ALA A 85 -2.86 -7.91 4.96
C ALA A 85 -2.63 -7.96 6.48
N LYS A 86 -3.70 -8.10 7.27
CA LYS A 86 -3.59 -8.24 8.73
C LYS A 86 -2.80 -9.47 9.15
N ARG A 87 -3.04 -10.61 8.48
CA ARG A 87 -2.42 -11.90 8.81
C ARG A 87 -0.94 -11.94 8.46
N GLN A 88 -0.56 -11.26 7.38
CA GLN A 88 0.81 -11.21 6.88
C GLN A 88 1.63 -10.07 7.49
N GLY A 89 1.01 -9.21 8.31
CA GLY A 89 1.68 -8.03 8.86
C GLY A 89 1.97 -6.96 7.79
N CYS A 90 1.26 -6.97 6.66
CA CYS A 90 1.45 -6.00 5.59
C CYS A 90 0.44 -4.85 5.73
N PHE A 91 0.90 -3.61 5.54
CA PHE A 91 0.03 -2.42 5.55
C PHE A 91 -0.43 -2.07 4.12
N LEU A 92 -1.50 -1.29 3.99
CA LEU A 92 -1.97 -0.84 2.68
C LEU A 92 -1.73 0.66 2.48
N LYS A 93 -1.26 1.02 1.28
CA LYS A 93 -1.05 2.41 0.87
C LYS A 93 -2.38 3.05 0.48
N PHE A 94 -2.68 4.21 1.05
CA PHE A 94 -3.61 5.18 0.50
C PHE A 94 -2.83 6.35 -0.12
N ASN A 95 -3.01 6.55 -1.42
CA ASN A 95 -2.41 7.61 -2.19
C ASN A 95 -3.36 8.78 -2.35
N ALA A 96 -2.97 9.91 -1.78
CA ALA A 96 -3.67 11.17 -1.86
C ALA A 96 -3.42 11.92 -3.18
N GLN A 97 -2.60 11.41 -4.11
CA GLN A 97 -2.47 11.96 -5.45
C GLN A 97 -3.86 12.00 -6.12
N LEU A 98 -4.24 13.19 -6.57
CA LEU A 98 -5.61 13.48 -7.03
C LEU A 98 -6.06 12.58 -8.17
N GLU A 99 -5.15 12.19 -9.06
CA GLU A 99 -5.43 11.32 -10.20
C GLU A 99 -5.63 9.85 -9.79
N ARG A 100 -5.26 9.46 -8.57
CA ARG A 100 -5.31 8.07 -8.09
C ARG A 100 -6.40 7.88 -7.04
N LEU A 101 -6.28 8.58 -5.90
CA LEU A 101 -7.14 8.41 -4.73
C LEU A 101 -7.38 6.92 -4.40
N ASP A 102 -6.30 6.15 -4.34
CA ASP A 102 -6.30 4.70 -4.15
C ASP A 102 -5.63 4.35 -2.82
N LEU A 103 -6.30 3.81 -1.81
CA LEU A 103 -7.59 3.15 -1.79
C LEU A 103 -8.86 4.02 -1.91
N HIS A 104 -9.89 3.43 -2.52
CA HIS A 104 -11.25 3.96 -2.51
C HIS A 104 -11.84 3.94 -1.08
N ASP A 105 -12.79 4.84 -0.79
CA ASP A 105 -13.39 5.02 0.54
C ASP A 105 -13.97 3.74 1.16
N SER A 106 -14.64 2.90 0.37
CA SER A 106 -15.19 1.60 0.79
C SER A 106 -14.10 0.61 1.23
N TYR A 107 -12.95 0.63 0.57
CA TYR A 107 -11.80 -0.17 1.01
C TYR A 107 -11.12 0.44 2.23
N CYS A 108 -11.06 1.76 2.35
CA CYS A 108 -10.64 2.42 3.59
C CYS A 108 -11.53 1.98 4.77
N GLN A 109 -12.86 1.98 4.60
CA GLN A 109 -13.78 1.48 5.62
C GLN A 109 -13.50 0.01 5.96
N MET A 110 -13.31 -0.85 4.97
CA MET A 110 -13.01 -2.26 5.21
C MET A 110 -11.66 -2.45 5.93
N THR A 111 -10.62 -1.66 5.62
CA THR A 111 -9.35 -1.74 6.37
C THR A 111 -9.53 -1.42 7.84
N ARG A 112 -10.42 -0.48 8.18
CA ARG A 112 -10.78 -0.17 9.57
C ARG A 112 -11.47 -1.36 10.25
N GLU A 113 -12.46 -1.93 9.59
CA GLU A 113 -13.24 -3.08 10.08
C GLU A 113 -12.36 -4.31 10.32
N GLU A 114 -11.41 -4.56 9.42
CA GLU A 114 -10.45 -5.68 9.50
C GLU A 114 -9.18 -5.34 10.32
N SER A 115 -9.13 -4.16 10.95
CA SER A 115 -8.00 -3.71 11.79
C SER A 115 -6.63 -3.70 11.10
N VAL A 116 -6.63 -3.36 9.80
CA VAL A 116 -5.45 -3.14 8.97
C VAL A 116 -5.08 -1.66 9.04
N LEU A 117 -3.80 -1.36 9.28
CA LEU A 117 -3.33 0.02 9.28
C LEU A 117 -3.11 0.50 7.84
N VAL A 118 -3.44 1.77 7.59
CA VAL A 118 -3.30 2.42 6.30
C VAL A 118 -2.14 3.41 6.34
N SER A 119 -1.27 3.36 5.34
CA SER A 119 -0.20 4.34 5.12
C SER A 119 -0.62 5.39 4.10
N ILE A 120 -0.75 6.64 4.53
CA ILE A 120 -1.15 7.77 3.68
C ILE A 120 0.09 8.47 3.13
N ASN A 121 0.08 8.81 1.84
CA ASN A 121 1.17 9.54 1.18
C ASN A 121 0.65 10.33 -0.04
N SER A 122 1.50 11.20 -0.57
CA SER A 122 1.22 12.04 -1.74
C SER A 122 1.73 11.48 -3.07
N ASP A 123 2.56 10.42 -3.03
CA ASP A 123 3.30 9.92 -4.19
C ASP A 123 4.10 11.01 -4.93
N ALA A 124 4.74 11.87 -4.14
CA ALA A 124 5.38 13.09 -4.64
C ALA A 124 6.59 12.82 -5.54
N HIS A 125 6.56 13.40 -6.74
CA HIS A 125 7.67 13.44 -7.71
C HIS A 125 8.28 14.85 -7.82
N SER A 126 7.63 15.84 -7.21
CA SER A 126 8.10 17.21 -7.04
C SER A 126 7.80 17.72 -5.63
N ALA A 127 8.43 18.82 -5.23
CA ALA A 127 8.15 19.45 -3.93
C ALA A 127 6.67 19.87 -3.78
N PHE A 128 6.01 20.24 -4.90
CA PHE A 128 4.63 20.70 -4.92
C PHE A 128 3.63 19.57 -4.69
N ASP A 129 3.97 18.34 -5.06
CA ASP A 129 3.06 17.20 -4.98
C ASP A 129 2.75 16.82 -3.53
N SER A 130 3.58 17.23 -2.56
CA SER A 130 3.28 17.09 -1.12
C SER A 130 1.96 17.76 -0.74
N ALA A 131 1.54 18.79 -1.48
CA ALA A 131 0.26 19.46 -1.29
C ALA A 131 -0.95 18.57 -1.63
N ASN A 132 -0.74 17.40 -2.29
CA ASN A 132 -1.78 16.41 -2.53
C ASN A 132 -2.27 15.75 -1.25
N LEU A 133 -1.48 15.73 -0.16
CA LEU A 133 -1.92 15.18 1.12
C LEU A 133 -3.24 15.78 1.59
N ARG A 134 -3.57 17.03 1.23
CA ARG A 134 -4.87 17.65 1.56
C ARG A 134 -6.10 16.86 1.09
N PHE A 135 -5.93 16.02 0.07
CA PHE A 135 -7.01 15.20 -0.48
C PHE A 135 -7.25 13.92 0.34
N ASP A 136 -6.37 13.63 1.31
CA ASP A 136 -6.54 12.48 2.19
C ASP A 136 -7.76 12.61 3.11
N ILE A 137 -8.04 13.83 3.58
CA ILE A 137 -9.07 14.13 4.58
C ILE A 137 -10.44 13.67 4.09
N GLY A 138 -10.77 13.97 2.84
CA GLY A 138 -12.06 13.58 2.26
C GLY A 138 -12.24 12.06 2.19
N GLN A 139 -11.24 11.34 1.68
CA GLN A 139 -11.31 9.88 1.54
C GLN A 139 -11.25 9.16 2.88
N THR A 140 -10.39 9.62 3.80
CA THR A 140 -10.27 9.03 5.14
C THR A 140 -11.55 9.23 5.95
N GLN A 141 -12.17 10.42 5.90
CA GLN A 141 -13.46 10.67 6.57
C GLN A 141 -14.58 9.81 5.98
N ARG A 142 -14.65 9.67 4.65
CA ARG A 142 -15.65 8.82 3.98
C ARG A 142 -15.45 7.34 4.34
N GLY A 143 -14.20 6.90 4.42
CA GLY A 143 -13.82 5.56 4.91
C GLY A 143 -13.86 5.42 6.44
N GLN A 144 -14.28 6.45 7.17
CA GLN A 144 -14.34 6.49 8.64
C GLN A 144 -13.01 6.15 9.33
N LEU A 145 -11.88 6.39 8.67
CA LEU A 145 -10.56 6.17 9.25
C LEU A 145 -10.27 7.20 10.33
N GLU A 146 -9.93 6.71 11.52
CA GLU A 146 -9.49 7.52 12.64
C GLU A 146 -7.97 7.47 12.79
N LYS A 147 -7.42 8.32 13.68
CA LYS A 147 -5.98 8.41 13.90
C LYS A 147 -5.35 7.04 14.15
N GLN A 148 -5.98 6.21 14.99
CA GLN A 148 -5.49 4.87 15.31
C GLN A 148 -5.44 3.90 14.12
N ASN A 149 -6.14 4.17 13.03
CA ASN A 149 -6.11 3.36 11.80
C ASN A 149 -4.98 3.78 10.85
N ILE A 150 -4.37 4.96 11.07
CA ILE A 150 -3.38 5.56 10.17
C ILE A 150 -1.97 5.31 10.71
N LEU A 151 -1.14 4.63 9.92
CA LEU A 151 0.24 4.29 10.25
C LEU A 151 1.08 5.56 10.50
N ASN A 152 0.89 6.60 9.67
CA ASN A 152 1.62 7.88 9.74
C ASN A 152 1.36 8.70 11.00
N SER A 153 0.31 8.37 11.75
CA SER A 153 -0.09 9.14 12.94
C SER A 153 0.67 8.73 14.22
N ARG A 154 1.46 7.66 14.12
CA ARG A 154 2.26 7.11 15.21
C ARG A 154 3.50 7.98 15.47
N PRO A 155 3.95 8.09 16.73
CA PRO A 155 5.31 8.56 17.01
C PRO A 155 6.35 7.75 16.24
N PHE A 156 7.45 8.39 15.87
CA PHE A 156 8.47 7.79 15.03
C PHE A 156 9.03 6.47 15.61
N SER A 157 9.22 6.38 16.92
CA SER A 157 9.68 5.16 17.59
C SER A 157 8.71 4.00 17.45
N GLU A 158 7.40 4.25 17.57
CA GLU A 158 6.36 3.23 17.37
C GLU A 158 6.26 2.81 15.91
N LEU A 159 6.39 3.77 14.98
CA LEU A 159 6.41 3.47 13.55
C LEU A 159 7.54 2.51 13.19
N LEU A 160 8.76 2.74 13.70
CA LEU A 160 9.88 1.84 13.46
C LEU A 160 9.63 0.43 14.00
N VAL A 161 9.03 0.29 15.18
CA VAL A 161 8.66 -1.03 15.72
C VAL A 161 7.67 -1.73 14.79
N LEU A 162 6.65 -1.02 14.31
CA LEU A 162 5.66 -1.58 13.39
C LEU A 162 6.27 -2.00 12.05
N LEU A 163 7.17 -1.20 11.48
CA LEU A 163 7.86 -1.53 10.22
C LEU A 163 8.81 -2.72 10.39
N ASN A 164 9.57 -2.77 11.49
CA ASN A 164 10.48 -3.89 11.77
C ASN A 164 9.76 -5.21 12.05
N GLN A 165 8.48 -5.18 12.46
CA GLN A 165 7.68 -6.41 12.59
C GLN A 165 7.29 -7.03 11.24
N THR A 166 7.43 -6.26 10.16
CA THR A 166 7.15 -6.71 8.79
C THR A 166 8.40 -7.26 8.08
N MET A 167 9.58 -7.08 8.70
CA MET A 167 10.91 -7.40 8.16
C MET A 167 11.59 -8.54 8.93
#